data_AF-A4JVF0-F1
#
_entry.id   AF-A4JVF0-F1
#
_cell.length_a   1.000
_cell.length_b   1.000
_cell.length_c   1.000
_cell.angle_alpha   90.00
_cell.angle_beta   90.00
_cell.angle_gamma   90.00
#
_symmetry.space_group_name_H-M   'P 1'
#
loop_
_entity.id
_entity.type
_entity.pdbx_description
1 polymer ?
#
loop_
_entity_poly.entity_id
_entity_poly.type
_entity_poly.pdbx_seq_one_letter_code
_entity_poly.pdbx_strand_id
1 'polypeptide(L)'
;MLIPQIGHATDNDFWVRDRELWVRRARPRRELEEFRVVYWSGGRFDANNYVRLCYLFRDSNEDVVAEIDPRLFHLLFGLQRWVQLETGRLLPIDLTSGYRTPEHNSMLIAEGASPTSEHLNGRAADIKIPGVQPGAVVSMARFFEMGGVGIYNSFTHVDVGRVRAFTGRRPRR
;
A
#
# COMPACT_ATOMS: atom_id res chain seq x y z
N MET A 1 15.38 14.68 15.31
CA MET A 1 14.85 13.34 14.97
C MET A 1 15.92 12.67 14.12
N LEU A 2 16.64 11.72 14.70
CA LEU A 2 17.86 11.15 14.09
C LEU A 2 17.46 10.23 12.94
N ILE A 3 17.65 10.70 11.72
CA ILE A 3 17.74 9.86 10.53
C ILE A 3 18.95 8.95 10.77
N PRO A 4 18.84 7.61 10.70
CA PRO A 4 20.02 6.77 10.60
C PRO A 4 20.81 7.24 9.38
N GLN A 5 22.06 7.66 9.59
CA GLN A 5 23.02 7.94 8.52
C GLN A 5 22.79 6.94 7.40
N ILE A 6 22.37 7.43 6.23
CA ILE A 6 22.03 6.59 5.08
C ILE A 6 23.22 5.68 4.86
N GLY A 7 23.07 4.41 5.27
CA GLY A 7 24.04 3.39 4.95
C GLY A 7 24.08 3.35 3.44
N HIS A 8 25.16 3.85 2.85
CA HIS A 8 25.48 3.52 1.47
C HIS A 8 25.42 1.99 1.39
N ALA A 9 24.42 1.46 0.67
CA ALA A 9 24.30 0.03 0.49
C ALA A 9 25.48 -0.42 -0.37
N THR A 10 26.61 -0.73 0.27
CA THR A 10 27.75 -1.49 -0.29
C THR A 10 27.42 -2.98 -0.37
N ASP A 11 26.13 -3.28 -0.39
CA ASP A 11 25.54 -4.56 -0.08
C ASP A 11 25.02 -5.16 -1.37
N ASN A 12 25.88 -5.97 -2.00
CA ASN A 12 25.61 -6.60 -3.29
C ASN A 12 24.31 -7.43 -3.27
N ASP A 13 23.83 -7.82 -2.08
CA ASP A 13 22.64 -8.65 -1.95
C ASP A 13 21.35 -7.84 -1.82
N PHE A 14 21.39 -6.51 -1.75
CA PHE A 14 20.21 -5.66 -1.57
C PHE A 14 19.10 -5.97 -2.58
N TRP A 15 19.47 -6.18 -3.85
CA TRP A 15 18.53 -6.43 -4.94
C TRP A 15 17.92 -7.85 -4.90
N VAL A 16 18.61 -8.80 -4.28
CA VAL A 16 18.17 -10.21 -4.21
C VAL A 16 17.52 -10.60 -2.89
N ARG A 17 17.55 -9.72 -1.89
CA ARG A 17 16.94 -9.96 -0.58
C ARG A 17 15.45 -10.23 -0.64
N ASP A 18 15.03 -11.11 0.26
CA ASP A 18 13.63 -11.42 0.48
C ASP A 18 12.84 -10.18 0.88
N ARG A 19 11.68 -10.00 0.24
CA ARG A 19 10.68 -9.01 0.63
C ARG A 19 9.43 -9.74 1.08
N GLU A 20 9.27 -9.83 2.39
CA GLU A 20 8.03 -10.25 3.02
C GLU A 20 7.10 -9.06 3.20
N LEU A 21 5.86 -9.19 2.75
CA LEU A 21 4.79 -8.23 2.97
C LEU A 21 3.70 -8.87 3.84
N TRP A 22 3.35 -8.19 4.94
CA TRP A 22 2.21 -8.56 5.78
C TRP A 22 1.06 -7.58 5.58
N VAL A 23 -0.03 -8.05 4.97
CA VAL A 23 -1.22 -7.24 4.66
C VAL A 23 -2.46 -7.96 5.17
N ARG A 24 -3.38 -7.18 5.73
CA ARG A 24 -4.70 -7.67 6.15
C ARG A 24 -5.81 -6.78 5.60
N ARG A 25 -6.97 -7.36 5.33
CA ARG A 25 -8.18 -6.68 4.89
C ARG A 25 -9.34 -7.12 5.77
N ALA A 26 -9.86 -6.18 6.55
CA ALA A 26 -11.08 -6.38 7.33
C ALA A 26 -12.28 -5.78 6.60
N ARG A 27 -13.40 -6.51 6.56
CA ARG A 27 -14.66 -6.07 5.96
C ARG A 27 -15.80 -6.29 6.96
N PRO A 28 -16.79 -5.39 7.03
CA PRO A 28 -17.99 -5.66 7.81
C PRO A 28 -18.65 -6.95 7.33
N ARG A 29 -18.96 -7.87 8.25
CA ARG A 29 -19.65 -9.14 7.97
C ARG A 29 -18.92 -10.11 7.03
N ARG A 30 -17.59 -9.99 6.87
CA ARG A 30 -16.76 -11.03 6.26
C ARG A 30 -15.59 -11.38 7.17
N GLU A 31 -15.04 -12.57 6.96
CA GLU A 31 -13.81 -13.00 7.63
C GLU A 31 -12.64 -12.09 7.27
N LEU A 32 -11.66 -12.02 8.17
CA LEU A 32 -10.43 -11.29 7.93
C LEU A 32 -9.62 -12.02 6.85
N GLU A 33 -9.29 -11.32 5.78
CA GLU A 33 -8.34 -11.82 4.78
C GLU A 33 -6.94 -11.32 5.16
N GLU A 34 -5.98 -12.21 5.36
CA GLU A 34 -4.64 -11.86 5.83
C GLU A 34 -3.58 -12.71 5.14
N PHE A 35 -2.59 -12.04 4.55
CA PHE A 35 -1.42 -12.67 3.95
C PHE A 35 -0.14 -12.08 4.52
N ARG A 36 0.75 -12.97 4.95
CA ARG A 36 2.15 -12.67 5.28
C ARG A 36 3.01 -13.55 4.39
N VAL A 37 3.54 -12.97 3.33
CA VAL A 37 4.16 -13.73 2.23
C VAL A 37 5.43 -13.07 1.74
N VAL A 38 6.41 -13.90 1.39
CA VAL A 38 7.59 -13.47 0.62
C VAL A 38 7.21 -13.43 -0.85
N TYR A 39 7.05 -12.22 -1.39
CA TYR A 39 6.62 -12.02 -2.79
C TYR A 39 7.79 -11.76 -3.74
N TRP A 40 8.97 -11.45 -3.21
CA TRP A 40 10.20 -11.23 -3.95
C TRP A 40 11.34 -11.91 -3.21
N SER A 41 12.13 -12.70 -3.91
CA SER A 41 13.29 -13.43 -3.38
C SER A 41 14.25 -13.75 -4.52
N GLY A 42 15.56 -13.67 -4.29
CA GLY A 42 16.56 -13.98 -5.31
C GLY A 42 16.47 -13.10 -6.55
N GLY A 43 15.97 -11.87 -6.41
CA GLY A 43 15.83 -10.92 -7.53
C GLY A 43 14.63 -11.18 -8.45
N ARG A 44 13.67 -12.01 -8.03
CA ARG A 44 12.50 -12.40 -8.82
C ARG A 44 11.22 -12.44 -7.98
N PHE A 45 10.09 -12.28 -8.64
CA PHE A 45 8.77 -12.48 -8.01
C PHE A 45 8.51 -13.96 -7.77
N ASP A 46 7.92 -14.26 -6.61
CA ASP A 46 7.18 -15.49 -6.42
C ASP A 46 5.79 -15.33 -7.04
N ALA A 47 5.52 -16.04 -8.14
CA ALA A 47 4.28 -15.89 -8.89
C ALA A 47 3.03 -16.23 -8.07
N ASN A 48 3.11 -17.23 -7.19
CA ASN A 48 1.98 -17.65 -6.37
C ASN A 48 1.63 -16.59 -5.32
N ASN A 49 2.65 -16.06 -4.64
CA ASN A 49 2.46 -15.01 -3.64
C ASN A 49 2.09 -13.67 -4.30
N TYR A 50 2.57 -13.38 -5.51
CA TYR A 50 2.11 -12.24 -6.30
C TYR A 50 0.60 -12.33 -6.60
N VAL A 51 0.12 -13.48 -7.08
CA VAL A 51 -1.32 -13.69 -7.36
C VAL A 51 -2.15 -13.59 -6.07
N ARG A 52 -1.66 -14.13 -4.95
CA ARG A 52 -2.33 -13.98 -3.64
C ARG A 52 -2.41 -12.51 -3.22
N LEU A 53 -1.36 -11.73 -3.40
CA LEU A 53 -1.40 -10.29 -3.14
C LEU A 53 -2.38 -9.57 -4.07
N CYS A 54 -2.41 -9.89 -5.37
CA CYS A 54 -3.39 -9.34 -6.29
C CYS A 54 -4.82 -9.66 -5.87
N TYR A 55 -5.09 -10.89 -5.41
CA TYR A 55 -6.38 -11.26 -4.85
C TYR A 55 -6.73 -10.44 -3.62
N LEU A 56 -5.80 -10.21 -2.69
CA LEU A 56 -6.06 -9.36 -1.52
C LEU A 56 -6.31 -7.89 -1.90
N PHE A 57 -5.68 -7.43 -2.98
CA PHE A 57 -5.79 -6.06 -3.51
C PHE A 57 -6.94 -5.87 -4.50
N ARG A 58 -7.68 -6.92 -4.84
CA ARG A 58 -8.82 -6.86 -5.74
C ARG A 58 -9.84 -5.79 -5.36
N ASP A 59 -10.71 -5.48 -6.31
CA ASP A 59 -11.93 -4.78 -5.96
C ASP A 59 -12.80 -5.73 -5.14
N SER A 60 -12.82 -5.52 -3.82
CA SER A 60 -13.55 -6.39 -2.91
C SER A 60 -15.05 -6.08 -2.85
N ASN A 61 -15.53 -5.02 -3.52
CA ASN A 61 -16.96 -4.77 -3.68
C ASN A 61 -17.53 -5.63 -4.80
N GLU A 62 -16.82 -5.67 -5.94
CA GLU A 62 -17.23 -6.43 -7.13
C GLU A 62 -16.59 -7.84 -7.20
N ASP A 63 -15.68 -8.16 -6.28
CA ASP A 63 -14.86 -9.39 -6.27
C ASP A 63 -13.99 -9.57 -7.52
N VAL A 64 -13.59 -8.47 -8.15
CA VAL A 64 -12.82 -8.46 -9.40
C VAL A 64 -11.33 -8.28 -9.13
N VAL A 65 -10.56 -9.31 -9.45
CA VAL A 65 -9.09 -9.29 -9.37
C VAL A 65 -8.51 -8.60 -10.61
N ALA A 66 -7.46 -7.81 -10.40
CA ALA A 66 -6.66 -7.22 -11.46
C ALA A 66 -5.17 -7.37 -11.11
N GLU A 67 -4.31 -7.21 -12.11
CA GLU A 67 -2.87 -7.08 -11.87
C GLU A 67 -2.59 -5.82 -11.05
N ILE A 68 -1.71 -5.97 -10.07
CA ILE A 68 -1.23 -4.86 -9.26
C ILE A 68 0.21 -4.54 -9.66
N ASP A 69 0.49 -3.26 -9.85
CA ASP A 69 1.82 -2.79 -10.20
C ASP A 69 2.80 -3.17 -9.07
N PRO A 70 3.83 -3.99 -9.35
CA PRO A 70 4.69 -4.49 -8.29
C PRO A 70 5.47 -3.41 -7.54
N ARG A 71 5.64 -2.22 -8.14
CA ARG A 71 6.23 -1.05 -7.46
C ARG A 71 5.40 -0.64 -6.24
N LEU A 72 4.08 -0.84 -6.28
CA LEU A 72 3.21 -0.59 -5.13
C LEU A 72 3.56 -1.52 -3.97
N PHE A 73 3.77 -2.81 -4.23
CA PHE A 73 4.19 -3.76 -3.19
C PHE A 73 5.57 -3.42 -2.60
N HIS A 74 6.49 -2.91 -3.42
CA HIS A 74 7.78 -2.43 -2.94
C HIS A 74 7.66 -1.18 -2.06
N LEU A 75 6.79 -0.22 -2.42
CA LEU A 75 6.49 0.94 -1.58
C LEU A 75 5.91 0.51 -0.23
N LEU A 76 4.93 -0.39 -0.24
CA LEU A 76 4.31 -0.91 0.99
C LEU A 76 5.30 -1.69 1.86
N PHE A 77 6.18 -2.48 1.24
CA PHE A 77 7.28 -3.14 1.94
C PHE A 77 8.21 -2.11 2.61
N GLY A 78 8.61 -1.06 1.89
CA GLY A 78 9.45 0.01 2.43
C GLY A 78 8.81 0.69 3.64
N LEU A 79 7.52 1.04 3.56
CA LEU A 79 6.76 1.60 4.69
C LEU A 79 6.72 0.65 5.89
N GLN A 80 6.44 -0.64 5.66
CA GLN A 80 6.37 -1.64 6.73
C GLN A 80 7.72 -1.82 7.44
N ARG A 81 8.82 -1.81 6.69
CA ARG A 81 10.18 -1.91 7.25
C ARG A 81 10.61 -0.64 7.95
N TRP A 82 10.23 0.53 7.43
CA TRP A 82 10.46 1.80 8.13
C TRP A 82 9.79 1.77 9.51
N VAL A 83 8.50 1.44 9.57
CA VAL A 83 7.78 1.33 10.84
C VAL A 83 8.40 0.27 11.75
N GLN A 84 8.88 -0.85 11.20
CA GLN A 84 9.60 -1.85 11.99
C GLN A 84 10.87 -1.28 12.62
N LEU A 85 11.66 -0.49 11.89
CA LEU A 85 12.87 0.13 12.40
C LEU A 85 12.57 1.15 13.50
N GLU A 86 11.50 1.95 13.36
CA GLU A 86 11.13 2.96 14.35
C GLU A 86 10.52 2.35 15.63
N THR A 87 9.73 1.29 15.49
CA THR A 87 8.95 0.71 16.61
C THR A 87 9.56 -0.57 17.20
N GLY A 88 10.55 -1.16 16.53
CA GLY A 88 11.10 -2.47 16.86
C GLY A 88 10.18 -3.65 16.54
N ARG A 89 9.01 -3.42 15.90
CA ARG A 89 7.99 -4.44 15.65
C ARG A 89 7.53 -4.44 14.20
N LEU A 90 7.48 -5.61 13.58
CA LEU A 90 6.79 -5.75 12.30
C LEU A 90 5.28 -5.65 12.53
N LEU A 91 4.62 -4.73 11.82
CA LEU A 91 3.19 -4.50 11.90
C LEU A 91 2.53 -4.78 10.55
N PRO A 92 1.29 -5.30 10.52
CA PRO A 92 0.56 -5.48 9.28
C PRO A 92 0.17 -4.13 8.67
N ILE A 93 -0.04 -4.13 7.36
CA ILE A 93 -0.74 -3.05 6.66
C ILE A 93 -2.22 -3.42 6.56
N ASP A 94 -3.09 -2.54 7.04
CA ASP A 94 -4.54 -2.65 6.91
C ASP A 94 -4.95 -2.05 5.58
N LEU A 95 -5.26 -2.90 4.61
CA LEU A 95 -5.71 -2.48 3.30
C LEU A 95 -7.21 -2.15 3.32
N THR A 96 -7.54 -0.89 3.12
CA THR A 96 -8.94 -0.44 3.05
C THR A 96 -9.44 -0.46 1.60
N SER A 97 -8.59 -0.10 0.63
CA SER A 97 -8.91 -0.14 -0.80
C SER A 97 -7.66 -0.48 -1.61
N GLY A 98 -7.79 -1.40 -2.57
CA GLY A 98 -6.76 -1.72 -3.56
C GLY A 98 -7.23 -1.29 -4.94
N TYR A 99 -7.17 -2.17 -5.93
CA TYR A 99 -7.81 -1.98 -7.23
C TYR A 99 -9.30 -1.61 -7.08
N ARG A 100 -9.79 -0.79 -8.01
CA ARG A 100 -11.22 -0.47 -8.16
C ARG A 100 -11.63 -0.72 -9.60
N THR A 101 -12.78 -1.36 -9.78
CA THR A 101 -13.43 -1.38 -11.10
C THR A 101 -13.89 0.04 -11.48
N PRO A 102 -14.08 0.33 -12.78
CA PRO A 102 -14.68 1.58 -13.23
C PRO A 102 -16.03 1.88 -12.56
N GLU A 103 -16.86 0.85 -12.38
CA GLU A 103 -18.18 0.93 -11.75
C GLU A 103 -18.06 1.36 -10.29
N HIS A 104 -17.20 0.69 -9.51
CA HIS A 104 -16.99 1.02 -8.11
C HIS A 104 -16.36 2.40 -7.93
N ASN A 105 -15.37 2.76 -8.75
CA ASN A 105 -14.80 4.10 -8.67
C ASN A 105 -15.83 5.19 -8.98
N SER A 106 -16.73 4.95 -9.94
CA SER A 106 -17.80 5.89 -10.30
C SER A 106 -18.76 6.15 -9.13
N MET A 107 -19.10 5.10 -8.36
CA MET A 107 -19.90 5.24 -7.13
C MET A 107 -19.23 6.13 -6.06
N LEU A 108 -17.90 6.23 -6.07
CA LEU A 108 -17.12 7.01 -5.11
C LEU A 108 -16.81 8.44 -5.57
N ILE A 109 -17.16 8.84 -6.80
CA ILE A 109 -16.90 10.20 -7.31
C ILE A 109 -17.59 11.23 -6.42
N ALA A 110 -18.84 10.98 -6.00
CA ALA A 110 -19.57 11.85 -5.09
C ALA A 110 -18.91 11.96 -3.70
N GLU A 111 -18.09 10.97 -3.32
CA GLU A 111 -17.30 10.97 -2.08
C GLU A 111 -15.88 11.52 -2.27
N GLY A 112 -15.58 12.09 -3.45
CA GLY A 112 -14.31 12.74 -3.77
C GLY A 112 -13.26 11.84 -4.43
N ALA A 113 -13.64 10.68 -4.98
CA ALA A 113 -12.73 9.90 -5.81
C ALA A 113 -12.45 10.60 -7.16
N SER A 114 -11.21 10.48 -7.65
CA SER A 114 -10.85 10.98 -8.98
C SER A 114 -11.41 10.04 -10.06
N PRO A 115 -12.02 10.56 -11.16
CA PRO A 115 -12.37 9.77 -12.33
C PRO A 115 -11.18 9.06 -12.97
N THR A 116 -9.96 9.59 -12.79
CA THR A 116 -8.70 9.05 -13.31
C THR A 116 -7.80 8.52 -12.18
N SER A 117 -8.41 7.94 -11.15
CA SER A 117 -7.67 7.42 -10.00
C SER A 117 -6.71 6.29 -10.37
N GLU A 118 -5.52 6.29 -9.78
CA GLU A 118 -4.55 5.19 -9.93
C GLU A 118 -5.05 3.84 -9.37
N HIS A 119 -6.12 3.83 -8.58
CA HIS A 119 -6.81 2.59 -8.18
C HIS A 119 -7.36 1.82 -9.40
N LEU A 120 -7.79 2.52 -10.45
CA LEU A 120 -8.28 1.91 -11.70
C LEU A 120 -7.19 1.17 -12.47
N ASN A 121 -5.92 1.51 -12.21
CA ASN A 121 -4.77 0.96 -12.90
C ASN A 121 -4.03 -0.10 -12.07
N GLY A 122 -4.56 -0.49 -10.90
CA GLY A 122 -3.84 -1.37 -9.98
C GLY A 122 -2.57 -0.74 -9.41
N ARG A 123 -2.51 0.61 -9.34
CA ARG A 123 -1.31 1.38 -8.96
C ARG A 123 -1.45 2.11 -7.64
N ALA A 124 -2.56 1.96 -6.93
CA ALA A 124 -2.81 2.65 -5.67
C ALA A 124 -3.40 1.76 -4.58
N ALA A 125 -3.15 2.16 -3.34
CA ALA A 125 -3.72 1.58 -2.15
C ALA A 125 -4.10 2.65 -1.13
N ASP A 126 -5.25 2.45 -0.50
CA ASP A 126 -5.63 3.16 0.72
C ASP A 126 -5.31 2.23 1.90
N ILE A 127 -4.49 2.71 2.83
CA ILE A 127 -3.87 1.89 3.87
C ILE A 127 -3.95 2.52 5.26
N LYS A 128 -3.86 1.67 6.28
CA LYS A 128 -3.52 2.06 7.67
C LYS A 128 -2.41 1.16 8.18
N ILE A 129 -1.64 1.65 9.14
CA ILE A 129 -0.71 0.83 9.91
C ILE A 129 -1.10 0.98 11.38
N PRO A 130 -1.40 -0.12 12.10
CA PRO A 130 -1.88 -0.05 13.48
C PRO A 130 -0.93 0.76 14.37
N GLY A 131 -1.48 1.72 15.13
CA GLY A 131 -0.70 2.58 16.01
C GLY A 131 0.09 3.70 15.31
N VAL A 132 0.01 3.82 13.98
CA VAL A 132 0.68 4.88 13.21
C VAL A 132 -0.35 5.85 12.63
N GLN A 133 -0.21 7.14 12.92
CA GLN A 133 -1.13 8.15 12.40
C GLN A 133 -0.96 8.33 10.88
N PRO A 134 -2.04 8.61 10.12
CA PRO A 134 -1.96 8.81 8.68
C PRO A 134 -0.90 9.84 8.26
N GLY A 135 -0.77 10.95 9.00
CA GLY A 135 0.24 11.97 8.71
C GLY A 135 1.69 11.45 8.80
N ALA A 136 1.99 10.52 9.72
CA ALA A 136 3.30 9.91 9.79
C ALA A 136 3.56 8.99 8.59
N VAL A 137 2.57 8.17 8.21
CA VAL A 137 2.66 7.30 7.02
C VAL A 137 2.89 8.14 5.75
N VAL A 138 2.20 9.28 5.62
CA VAL A 138 2.38 10.22 4.50
C VAL A 138 3.81 10.75 4.45
N SER A 139 4.38 11.16 5.59
CA SER A 139 5.75 11.66 5.65
C SER A 139 6.77 10.59 5.21
N MET A 140 6.58 9.34 5.65
CA MET A 140 7.41 8.21 5.20
C MET A 140 7.23 7.95 3.70
N ALA A 141 5.99 7.91 3.20
CA ALA A 141 5.69 7.63 1.80
C ALA A 141 6.27 8.69 0.85
N ARG A 142 6.26 9.96 1.25
CA ARG A 142 6.87 11.06 0.50
C ARG A 142 8.38 10.90 0.34
N PHE A 143 9.07 10.35 1.34
CA PHE A 143 10.52 10.12 1.26
C PHE A 143 10.89 9.15 0.13
N PHE A 144 10.03 8.18 -0.18
CA PHE A 144 10.30 7.24 -1.26
C PHE A 144 10.13 7.82 -2.67
N GLU A 145 9.43 8.97 -2.81
CA GLU A 145 9.18 9.65 -4.09
C GLU A 145 8.65 8.72 -5.22
N MET A 146 7.92 7.67 -4.85
CA MET A 146 7.46 6.63 -5.80
C MET A 146 6.18 7.03 -6.57
N GLY A 147 5.42 8.01 -6.08
CA GLY A 147 4.16 8.46 -6.67
C GLY A 147 3.35 9.36 -5.76
N GLY A 148 2.03 9.36 -5.94
CA GLY A 148 1.12 10.23 -5.22
C GLY A 148 0.87 9.79 -3.78
N VAL A 149 0.75 10.76 -2.88
CA VAL A 149 0.45 10.52 -1.45
C VAL A 149 -0.69 11.43 -1.01
N GLY A 150 -1.73 10.83 -0.42
CA GLY A 150 -2.91 11.53 0.07
C GLY A 150 -3.16 11.28 1.55
N ILE A 151 -3.42 12.34 2.33
CA ILE A 151 -3.82 12.21 3.74
C ILE A 151 -5.35 12.28 3.87
N TYR A 152 -5.93 11.33 4.61
CA TYR A 152 -7.34 11.31 5.00
C TYR A 152 -7.47 11.11 6.51
N ASN A 153 -8.64 11.41 7.07
CA ASN A 153 -8.89 11.30 8.51
C ASN A 153 -8.68 9.88 9.07
N SER A 154 -8.91 8.85 8.25
CA SER A 154 -8.91 7.46 8.71
C SER A 154 -7.88 6.56 8.03
N PHE A 155 -7.25 7.00 6.94
CA PHE A 155 -6.28 6.21 6.16
C PHE A 155 -5.30 7.12 5.40
N THR A 156 -4.27 6.51 4.83
CA THR A 156 -3.35 7.16 3.90
C THR A 156 -3.52 6.56 2.52
N HIS A 157 -3.59 7.40 1.50
CA HIS A 157 -3.51 7.00 0.10
C HIS A 157 -2.06 7.00 -0.36
N VAL A 158 -1.64 5.94 -1.04
CA VAL A 158 -0.35 5.86 -1.73
C VAL A 158 -0.54 5.29 -3.14
N ASP A 159 0.17 5.84 -4.11
CA ASP A 159 0.21 5.32 -5.48
C ASP A 159 1.63 5.36 -6.08
N VAL A 160 1.80 4.68 -7.22
CA VAL A 160 3.06 4.64 -7.99
C VAL A 160 2.94 5.31 -9.38
N GLY A 161 2.07 6.30 -9.46
CA GLY A 161 1.90 7.19 -10.61
C GLY A 161 2.81 8.41 -10.53
N ARG A 162 2.28 9.60 -10.89
CA ARG A 162 3.05 10.86 -10.79
C ARG A 162 3.21 11.29 -9.34
N VAL A 163 4.44 11.71 -8.97
CA VAL A 163 4.74 12.29 -7.66
C VAL A 163 3.89 13.53 -7.42
N ARG A 164 3.07 13.50 -6.38
CA ARG A 164 2.19 14.59 -5.96
C ARG A 164 1.73 14.39 -4.53
N ALA A 165 1.30 15.46 -3.89
CA ALA A 165 0.72 15.41 -2.56
C ALA A 165 -0.65 16.06 -2.56
N PHE A 166 -1.60 15.47 -1.83
CA PHE A 166 -2.94 16.02 -1.68
C PHE A 166 -3.54 15.71 -0.32
N THR A 167 -4.58 16.45 0.04
CA THR A 167 -5.38 16.20 1.24
C THR A 167 -6.79 15.85 0.80
N GLY A 168 -7.32 14.75 1.33
CA GLY A 168 -8.66 14.30 1.02
C GLY A 168 -9.57 14.45 2.24
N ARG A 169 -10.79 14.94 2.01
CA ARG A 169 -11.86 14.89 3.01
C ARG A 169 -12.87 13.85 2.57
N ARG A 170 -12.88 12.67 3.20
CA ARG A 170 -14.10 11.85 3.19
C ARG A 170 -15.06 12.44 4.23
N PRO A 171 -16.32 12.77 3.87
CA PRO A 171 -17.34 13.10 4.87
C PRO A 171 -17.40 11.99 5.92
N ARG A 172 -17.64 12.34 7.18
CA ARG A 172 -17.94 11.33 8.20
C ARG A 172 -19.25 10.66 7.78
N ARG A 173 -19.20 9.34 7.52
CA ARG A 173 -20.39 8.48 7.52
C ARG A 173 -20.82 8.26 8.95
#